data_AF-A0A1J0A9A1-F1
#
_entry.id   AF-A0A1J0A9A1-F1
#
_cell.length_a   1.000
_cell.length_b   1.000
_cell.length_c   1.000
_cell.angle_alpha   90.00
_cell.angle_beta   90.00
_cell.angle_gamma   90.00
#
_symmetry.space_group_name_H-M   'P 1'
#
loop_
_entity.id
_entity.type
_entity.pdbx_description
1 polymer ?
#
loop_
_entity_poly.entity_id
_entity_poly.type
_entity_poly.pdbx_seq_one_letter_code
_entity_poly.pdbx_strand_id
1 'polypeptide(L)'
;MVGTLLLRLTVWFLLTANFSGVNILVGVAVAVLLPGGLRMRRNWPELGRGVGRIVRAIPQAYGEAMEMMVRPHTREEIQIEPVAPNRTPGLVFLDIFLITFTPKTIVLNYQEPQGYVVHYLHPPLPGSEGEKPPC
;
A
#
# COMPACT_ATOMS: atom_id res chain seq x y z
N MET A 1 -15.72 19.02 -3.09
CA MET A 1 -16.34 18.86 -4.42
C MET A 1 -15.34 19.07 -5.56
N VAL A 2 -14.55 20.15 -5.56
CA VAL A 2 -13.53 20.38 -6.62
C VAL A 2 -12.46 19.27 -6.69
N GLY A 3 -11.89 18.86 -5.54
CA GLY A 3 -10.84 17.84 -5.53
C GLY A 3 -11.27 16.43 -5.98
N THR A 4 -12.56 16.10 -5.91
CA THR A 4 -13.10 14.82 -6.44
C THR A 4 -13.31 14.89 -7.95
N LEU A 5 -13.74 16.04 -8.46
CA LEU A 5 -13.84 16.29 -9.91
C LEU A 5 -12.47 16.27 -10.57
N LEU A 6 -11.48 16.96 -9.99
CA LEU A 6 -10.10 16.94 -10.48
C LEU A 6 -9.54 15.52 -10.54
N LEU A 7 -9.68 14.74 -9.46
CA LEU A 7 -9.22 13.34 -9.45
C LEU A 7 -9.91 12.49 -10.53
N ARG A 8 -11.23 12.61 -10.68
CA ARG A 8 -11.99 11.88 -11.71
C ARG A 8 -11.52 12.23 -13.12
N LEU A 9 -11.31 13.52 -13.39
CA LEU A 9 -10.79 13.99 -14.67
C LEU A 9 -9.36 13.52 -14.91
N THR A 10 -8.48 13.60 -13.90
CA THR A 10 -7.11 13.07 -14.01
C THR A 10 -7.13 11.58 -14.34
N VAL A 11 -7.95 10.77 -13.65
CA VAL A 11 -8.09 9.33 -13.94
C VAL A 11 -8.66 9.11 -15.35
N TRP A 12 -9.65 9.88 -15.78
CA TRP A 12 -10.20 9.81 -17.13
C TRP A 12 -9.16 10.08 -18.21
N PHE A 13 -8.36 11.14 -18.05
CA PHE A 13 -7.31 11.48 -19.01
C PHE A 13 -6.15 10.49 -19.00
N LEU A 14 -5.80 9.92 -17.83
CA LEU A 14 -4.82 8.83 -17.75
C LEU A 14 -5.32 7.57 -18.47
N LEU A 15 -6.61 7.25 -18.36
CA LEU A 15 -7.21 6.08 -18.98
C LEU A 15 -7.30 6.23 -20.51
N THR A 16 -7.71 7.41 -20.97
CA THR A 16 -7.96 7.67 -22.41
C THR A 16 -6.71 8.14 -23.14
N ALA A 17 -5.71 8.67 -22.43
CA ALA A 17 -4.48 9.28 -22.96
C ALA A 17 -4.72 10.28 -24.11
N ASN A 18 -5.91 10.88 -24.16
CA ASN A 18 -6.38 11.71 -25.28
C ASN A 18 -6.90 13.05 -24.78
N PHE A 19 -6.34 14.15 -25.28
CA PHE A 19 -6.72 15.51 -24.89
C PHE A 19 -7.57 16.24 -25.96
N SER A 20 -8.23 15.50 -26.84
CA SER A 20 -9.20 16.05 -27.80
C SER A 20 -10.37 16.72 -27.07
N GLY A 21 -10.86 17.84 -27.63
CA GLY A 21 -11.99 18.59 -27.07
C GLY A 21 -13.25 17.74 -26.82
N VAL A 22 -13.51 16.76 -27.70
CA VAL A 22 -14.64 15.82 -27.53
C VAL A 22 -14.42 14.93 -26.30
N ASN A 23 -13.21 14.40 -26.12
CA ASN A 23 -12.89 13.53 -24.99
C ASN A 23 -12.93 14.30 -23.65
N ILE A 24 -12.51 15.56 -23.66
CA ILE A 24 -12.61 16.45 -22.50
C ILE A 24 -14.08 16.66 -22.11
N LEU A 25 -14.95 16.96 -23.09
CA LEU A 25 -16.37 17.17 -22.85
C LEU A 25 -17.03 15.92 -22.24
N VAL A 26 -16.76 14.74 -22.80
CA VAL A 26 -17.26 13.47 -22.27
C VAL A 26 -16.71 13.22 -20.87
N GLY A 27 -15.42 13.43 -20.65
CA GLY A 27 -14.79 13.27 -19.34
C GLY A 27 -15.41 14.17 -18.26
N VAL A 28 -15.72 15.43 -18.58
CA VAL A 28 -16.41 16.35 -17.67
C VAL A 28 -17.83 15.87 -17.37
N ALA A 29 -18.59 15.47 -18.40
CA ALA A 29 -19.95 14.97 -18.23
C ALA A 29 -19.97 13.72 -17.32
N VAL A 30 -19.08 12.75 -17.57
CA VAL A 30 -18.93 11.55 -16.74
C VAL A 30 -18.51 11.91 -15.31
N ALA A 31 -17.54 12.80 -15.15
CA ALA A 31 -17.03 13.19 -13.83
C ALA A 31 -18.09 13.87 -12.95
N VAL A 32 -19.04 14.61 -13.55
CA VAL A 32 -20.17 15.26 -12.87
C VAL A 32 -21.30 14.27 -12.58
N LEU A 33 -21.64 13.41 -13.55
CA LEU A 33 -22.75 12.46 -13.44
C LEU A 33 -22.47 11.33 -12.44
N LEU A 34 -21.19 10.99 -12.22
CA LEU A 34 -20.81 9.93 -11.29
C LEU A 34 -21.22 10.31 -9.84
N PRO A 35 -22.02 9.51 -9.12
CA PRO A 35 -22.48 9.84 -7.77
C PRO A 35 -21.29 10.06 -6.82
N GLY A 36 -21.35 11.12 -6.02
CA GLY A 36 -20.31 11.52 -5.07
C GLY A 36 -20.33 10.67 -3.80
N GLY A 37 -19.95 9.40 -3.89
CA GLY A 37 -19.79 8.53 -2.73
C GLY A 37 -18.50 8.86 -1.96
N LEU A 38 -18.63 9.11 -0.65
CA LEU A 38 -17.58 9.35 0.35
C LEU A 38 -17.02 10.79 0.39
N ARG A 39 -17.63 11.60 1.27
CA ARG A 39 -17.02 12.81 1.84
C ARG A 39 -15.86 12.40 2.77
N MET A 40 -14.77 11.89 2.21
CA MET A 40 -13.54 11.71 2.98
C MET A 40 -12.99 13.11 3.28
N ARG A 41 -12.81 13.46 4.56
CA ARG A 41 -12.07 14.67 4.96
C ARG A 41 -10.60 14.46 4.56
N ARG A 42 -10.29 14.84 3.32
CA ARG A 42 -9.03 14.49 2.66
C ARG A 42 -7.92 15.41 3.16
N ASN A 43 -7.06 14.88 4.02
CA ASN A 43 -5.86 15.57 4.45
C ASN A 43 -4.75 15.39 3.41
N TRP A 44 -4.78 16.23 2.35
CA TRP A 44 -3.81 16.21 1.24
C TRP A 44 -2.33 16.13 1.66
N PRO A 45 -1.84 16.88 2.68
CA PRO A 45 -0.44 16.77 3.09
C PRO A 45 -0.10 15.39 3.68
N GLU A 46 -1.00 14.77 4.43
CA GLU A 46 -0.79 13.41 4.96
C GLU A 46 -0.82 12.36 3.86
N LEU A 47 -1.72 12.50 2.88
CA LEU A 47 -1.76 11.64 1.70
C LEU A 47 -0.47 11.75 0.88
N GLY A 48 0.03 12.97 0.64
CA GLY A 48 1.28 13.19 -0.10
C GLY A 48 2.50 12.56 0.59
N ARG A 49 2.60 12.68 1.92
CA ARG A 49 3.63 11.98 2.72
C ARG A 49 3.51 10.46 2.58
N GLY A 50 2.29 9.94 2.60
CA GLY A 50 1.99 8.54 2.37
C GLY A 50 2.44 8.04 1.00
N VAL A 51 2.09 8.75 -0.07
CA VAL A 51 2.52 8.43 -1.44
C VAL A 51 4.05 8.47 -1.56
N GLY A 52 4.71 9.46 -0.96
CA GLY A 52 6.17 9.53 -0.93
C GLY A 52 6.83 8.33 -0.24
N ARG A 53 6.21 7.79 0.83
CA ARG A 53 6.66 6.53 1.45
C ARG A 53 6.54 5.35 0.49
N ILE A 54 5.43 5.24 -0.26
CA ILE A 54 5.24 4.16 -1.25
C ILE A 54 6.31 4.20 -2.34
N VAL A 55 6.54 5.38 -2.94
CA VAL A 55 7.48 5.54 -4.05
C VAL A 55 8.90 5.10 -3.64
N ARG A 56 9.27 5.26 -2.37
CA ARG A 56 10.57 4.78 -1.83
C ARG A 56 10.54 3.31 -1.44
N ALA A 57 9.43 2.82 -0.88
CA ALA A 57 9.27 1.43 -0.46
C ALA A 57 9.31 0.47 -1.66
N ILE A 58 8.78 0.85 -2.82
CA ILE A 58 8.75 -0.02 -4.01
C ILE A 58 10.15 -0.44 -4.48
N PRO A 59 11.11 0.48 -4.78
CA PRO A 59 12.46 0.07 -5.17
C PRO A 59 13.17 -0.75 -4.08
N GLN A 60 13.01 -0.38 -2.80
CA GLN A 60 13.56 -1.13 -1.68
C GLN A 60 13.02 -2.57 -1.65
N ALA A 61 11.71 -2.73 -1.84
CA ALA A 61 11.04 -4.01 -1.92
C ALA A 61 11.60 -4.90 -3.02
N TYR A 62 11.87 -4.36 -4.21
CA TYR A 62 12.50 -5.15 -5.26
C TYR A 62 13.90 -5.65 -4.87
N GLY A 63 14.69 -4.82 -4.20
CA GLY A 63 16.01 -5.22 -3.69
C GLY A 63 15.94 -6.35 -2.66
N GLU A 64 15.02 -6.24 -1.71
CA GLU A 64 14.78 -7.26 -0.68
C GLU A 64 14.22 -8.57 -1.27
N ALA A 65 13.37 -8.49 -2.30
CA ALA A 65 12.88 -9.66 -3.02
C ALA A 65 14.01 -10.41 -3.73
N MET A 66 14.91 -9.68 -4.39
CA MET A 66 16.11 -10.27 -4.99
C MET A 66 17.00 -10.95 -3.94
N GLU A 67 17.16 -10.35 -2.75
CA GLU A 67 17.89 -10.99 -1.65
C GLU A 67 17.25 -12.32 -1.22
N MET A 68 15.92 -12.38 -1.09
CA MET A 68 15.22 -13.61 -0.74
C MET A 68 15.37 -14.72 -1.80
N MET A 69 15.47 -14.36 -3.08
CA MET A 69 15.74 -15.34 -4.14
C MET A 69 17.14 -15.95 -4.02
N VAL A 70 18.11 -15.20 -3.51
CA VAL A 70 19.51 -15.64 -3.38
C VAL A 70 19.77 -16.31 -2.03
N ARG A 71 19.14 -15.83 -0.95
CA ARG A 71 19.32 -16.32 0.41
C ARG A 71 17.99 -16.86 0.94
N PRO A 72 17.89 -18.16 1.28
CA PRO A 72 16.65 -18.71 1.82
C PRO A 72 16.29 -18.03 3.14
N HIS A 73 15.02 -17.62 3.29
CA HIS A 73 14.45 -17.08 4.53
C HIS A 73 13.39 -18.08 5.01
N THR A 74 13.76 -18.99 5.91
CA THR A 74 12.90 -20.14 6.30
C THR A 74 12.21 -19.96 7.66
N ARG A 75 12.49 -18.86 8.38
CA ARG A 75 11.93 -18.63 9.69
C ARG A 75 10.73 -17.69 9.60
N GLU A 76 9.61 -18.13 10.14
CA GLU A 76 8.37 -17.37 10.22
C GLU A 76 8.14 -16.86 11.65
N GLU A 77 7.69 -15.62 11.79
CA GLU A 77 7.36 -15.02 13.08
C GLU A 77 6.12 -14.12 12.96
N ILE A 78 5.25 -14.12 13.97
CA ILE A 78 4.07 -13.24 14.00
C ILE A 78 4.24 -12.27 15.16
N GLN A 79 4.20 -10.97 14.87
CA GLN A 79 4.32 -9.91 15.86
C GLN A 79 3.16 -8.90 15.73
N ILE A 80 2.88 -8.19 16.81
CA ILE A 80 1.86 -7.13 16.84
C ILE A 80 2.59 -5.78 16.81
N GLU A 81 2.40 -5.02 15.73
CA GLU A 81 2.92 -3.66 15.61
C GLU A 81 1.88 -2.63 16.08
N PRO A 82 2.25 -1.70 16.99
CA PRO A 82 1.32 -0.69 17.50
C PRO A 82 0.95 0.33 16.43
N VAL A 83 -0.33 0.72 16.38
CA VAL A 83 -0.84 1.74 15.46
C VAL A 83 -0.78 3.11 16.15
N ALA A 84 -0.29 4.13 15.43
CA ALA A 84 -0.31 5.49 15.92
C ALA A 84 -1.76 5.96 16.20
N PRO A 85 -2.01 6.66 17.32
CA PRO A 85 -3.35 7.12 17.67
C PRO A 85 -3.90 8.10 16.62
N ASN A 86 -5.21 8.06 16.38
CA ASN A 86 -5.95 8.96 15.47
C ASN A 86 -5.62 8.84 13.97
N ARG A 87 -5.23 7.65 13.48
CA ARG A 87 -5.09 7.40 12.04
C ARG A 87 -6.46 7.40 11.35
N THR A 88 -6.57 8.13 10.23
CA THR A 88 -7.78 8.05 9.40
C THR A 88 -7.85 6.70 8.69
N PRO A 89 -9.06 6.18 8.35
CA PRO A 89 -9.19 4.88 7.68
C PRO A 89 -8.37 4.75 6.39
N GLY A 90 -8.21 5.85 5.64
CA GLY A 90 -7.38 5.88 4.44
C GLY A 90 -5.88 5.76 4.71
N LEU A 91 -5.40 6.24 5.86
CA LEU A 91 -4.01 6.07 6.29
C LEU A 91 -3.75 4.68 6.87
N VAL A 92 -4.73 4.10 7.57
CA VAL A 92 -4.67 2.69 7.99
C VAL A 92 -4.56 1.77 6.77
N PHE A 93 -5.42 1.97 5.76
CA PHE A 93 -5.32 1.25 4.49
C PHE A 93 -3.92 1.41 3.85
N LEU A 94 -3.39 2.63 3.87
CA LEU A 94 -2.08 2.91 3.29
C LEU A 94 -0.93 2.25 4.04
N ASP A 95 -0.98 2.24 5.37
CA ASP A 95 0.03 1.59 6.20
C ASP A 95 -0.03 0.05 5.99
N ILE A 96 -1.22 -0.55 5.94
CA ILE A 96 -1.39 -1.98 5.57
C ILE A 96 -0.75 -2.27 4.22
N PHE A 97 -1.07 -1.46 3.20
CA PHE A 97 -0.51 -1.60 1.86
C PHE A 97 1.01 -1.44 1.85
N LEU A 98 1.56 -0.51 2.61
CA LEU A 98 3.01 -0.35 2.71
C LEU A 98 3.67 -1.59 3.34
N ILE A 99 3.11 -2.10 4.44
CA ILE A 99 3.66 -3.28 5.13
C ILE A 99 3.57 -4.53 4.24
N THR A 100 2.46 -4.74 3.54
CA THR A 100 2.28 -5.94 2.70
C THR A 100 3.06 -5.89 1.39
N PHE A 101 3.37 -4.71 0.85
CA PHE A 101 4.18 -4.57 -0.36
C PHE A 101 5.69 -4.57 -0.09
N THR A 102 6.12 -4.42 1.17
CA THR A 102 7.49 -4.79 1.55
C THR A 102 7.61 -6.32 1.57
N PRO A 103 8.58 -6.90 0.85
CA PRO A 103 8.83 -8.33 0.92
C PRO A 103 9.29 -8.65 2.34
N LYS A 104 9.09 -9.91 2.73
CA LYS A 104 9.32 -10.41 4.10
C LYS A 104 8.23 -10.05 5.11
N THR A 105 7.20 -9.27 4.75
CA THR A 105 6.11 -8.95 5.68
C THR A 105 4.72 -9.05 5.05
N ILE A 106 3.74 -9.51 5.83
CA ILE A 106 2.31 -9.47 5.46
C ILE A 106 1.44 -9.16 6.68
N VAL A 107 0.53 -8.21 6.55
CA VAL A 107 -0.49 -7.95 7.57
C VAL A 107 -1.56 -9.03 7.48
N LEU A 108 -1.73 -9.79 8.56
CA LEU A 108 -2.75 -10.82 8.70
C LEU A 108 -4.08 -10.23 9.17
N ASN A 109 -4.02 -9.27 10.10
CA ASN A 109 -5.21 -8.69 10.70
C ASN A 109 -4.94 -7.26 11.20
N TYR A 110 -5.98 -6.44 11.26
CA TYR A 110 -5.99 -5.14 11.90
C TYR A 110 -7.07 -5.14 12.99
N GLN A 111 -6.65 -4.97 14.24
CA GLN A 111 -7.56 -4.93 15.39
C GLN A 111 -7.28 -3.67 16.20
N GLU A 112 -8.22 -2.72 16.21
CA GLU A 112 -8.19 -1.64 17.21
C GLU A 112 -8.61 -2.21 18.58
N PRO A 113 -7.87 -1.96 19.67
CA PRO A 113 -6.70 -1.08 19.82
C PRO A 113 -5.33 -1.79 19.72
N GLN A 114 -5.29 -3.09 19.45
CA GLN A 114 -4.10 -3.94 19.55
C GLN A 114 -3.01 -3.63 18.53
N GLY A 115 -3.36 -3.22 17.31
CA GLY A 115 -2.40 -2.87 16.27
C GLY A 115 -2.56 -3.64 14.95
N TYR A 116 -1.49 -3.69 14.17
CA TYR A 116 -1.37 -4.57 13.01
C TYR A 116 -0.76 -5.91 13.45
N VAL A 117 -1.44 -7.02 13.14
CA VAL A 117 -0.86 -8.36 13.29
C VAL A 117 -0.07 -8.65 12.02
N VAL A 118 1.25 -8.69 12.12
CA VAL A 118 2.17 -8.82 10.98
C VAL A 118 2.93 -10.14 11.07
N HIS A 119 2.95 -10.87 9.96
CA HIS A 119 3.81 -12.03 9.77
C HIS A 119 5.11 -11.60 9.07
N TYR A 120 6.23 -12.06 9.60
CA TYR A 120 7.59 -11.77 9.14
C TYR A 120 8.29 -13.04 8.65
N LEU A 121 9.11 -12.86 7.61
CA LEU A 121 10.07 -13.85 7.14
C LEU A 121 11.49 -13.41 7.49
N HIS A 122 12.18 -14.23 8.27
CA HIS A 122 13.56 -13.99 8.70
C HIS A 122 14.54 -14.99 8.07
N PRO A 123 15.83 -14.61 7.92
CA PRO A 123 16.89 -15.55 7.61
C PRO A 123 16.98 -16.67 8.67
N PRO A 124 17.55 -17.84 8.30
CA PRO A 124 17.88 -18.90 9.24
C PRO A 124 18.81 -18.39 10.35
N LEU A 125 18.72 -18.99 11.54
CA LEU A 125 19.64 -18.68 12.62
C LEU A 125 21.08 -19.06 12.21
N PRO A 126 22.10 -18.27 12.61
CA PRO A 126 23.48 -18.63 12.36
C PRO A 126 23.78 -19.97 13.05
N GLY A 127 23.99 -21.02 12.24
CA GLY A 127 24.23 -22.40 12.71
C GLY A 127 23.20 -23.45 12.26
N SER A 128 22.09 -23.08 11.61
CA SER A 128 21.06 -24.04 11.15
C SER A 128 21.24 -24.53 9.70
N GLU A 129 22.35 -24.23 9.03
CA GLU A 129 22.61 -24.63 7.63
C GLU A 129 22.84 -26.14 7.41
N GLY A 130 22.74 -26.97 8.45
CA GLY A 130 22.94 -28.43 8.38
C GLY A 130 21.72 -29.30 8.64
N GLU A 131 20.60 -28.75 9.14
CA GLU A 131 19.44 -29.56 9.52
C GLU A 131 18.46 -29.66 8.35
N LYS A 132 18.60 -30.72 7.55
CA LYS A 132 17.62 -31.09 6.53
C LYS A 132 16.28 -31.42 7.23
N PRO A 133 15.14 -30.84 6.83
CA PRO A 133 13.87 -31.16 7.45
C PRO A 133 13.55 -32.66 7.28
N PRO A 134 13.05 -33.36 8.31
CA PRO A 134 12.55 -34.72 8.13
C PRO A 134 11.35 -34.68 7.16
N CYS A 135 11.40 -35.58 6.18
CA CYS A 135 10.38 -35.78 5.15
C CYS A 135 8.99 -36.04 5.72
#